data_AF-A0A7W3TII2-F1
#
_entry.id   AF-A0A7W3TII2-F1
#
_cell.length_a   1.000
_cell.length_b   1.000
_cell.length_c   1.000
_cell.angle_alpha   90.00
_cell.angle_beta   90.00
_cell.angle_gamma   90.00
#
_symmetry.space_group_name_H-M   'P 1'
#
loop_
_entity.id
_entity.type
_entity.pdbx_description
1 polymer ?
#
loop_
_entity_poly.entity_id
_entity_poly.type
_entity_poly.pdbx_seq_one_letter_code
_entity_poly.pdbx_strand_id
1 'polypeptide(L)'
;MACVVTDREGTRARVSHRNDDGRPLRVELSLTRPDGRVVTRVCAFPEPHSTGWCETPAQPHAAVGSAGTGTRPGWSTTAELLPMDGDVPLLRARGADEP
;
A
#
# COMPACT_ATOMS: atom_id res chain seq x y z
N MET A 1 6.26 -4.54 5.17
CA MET A 1 6.33 -4.90 3.74
C MET A 1 5.04 -4.47 3.05
N ALA A 2 5.11 -3.84 1.87
CA ALA A 2 3.92 -3.43 1.11
C ALA A 2 3.81 -4.26 -0.17
N CYS A 3 2.61 -4.75 -0.48
CA CYS A 3 2.32 -5.57 -1.65
C CYS A 3 0.93 -5.24 -2.23
N VAL A 4 0.73 -5.63 -3.49
CA VAL A 4 -0.59 -5.63 -4.14
C VAL A 4 -1.21 -7.01 -3.94
N VAL A 5 -2.49 -7.04 -3.56
CA VAL A 5 -3.28 -8.26 -3.39
C VAL A 5 -4.46 -8.19 -4.35
N THR A 6 -4.57 -9.18 -5.22
CA THR A 6 -5.71 -9.34 -6.13
C THR A 6 -6.45 -10.61 -5.77
N ASP A 7 -7.74 -10.50 -5.43
CA ASP A 7 -8.63 -11.63 -5.16
C ASP A 7 -10.03 -11.38 -5.72
N ARG A 8 -11.02 -12.17 -5.30
CA ARG A 8 -12.39 -12.11 -5.82
C ARG A 8 -13.11 -10.81 -5.50
N GLU A 9 -12.69 -10.09 -4.46
CA GLU A 9 -13.29 -8.83 -4.04
C GLU A 9 -12.68 -7.63 -4.80
N GLY A 10 -11.54 -7.82 -5.45
CA GLY A 10 -10.87 -6.81 -6.26
C GLY A 10 -9.35 -6.79 -6.07
N THR A 11 -8.74 -5.67 -6.45
CA THR A 11 -7.32 -5.40 -6.21
C THR A 11 -7.17 -4.34 -5.12
N ARG A 12 -6.27 -4.59 -4.16
CA ARG A 12 -5.98 -3.68 -3.05
C ARG A 12 -4.48 -3.66 -2.74
N ALA A 13 -4.00 -2.55 -2.19
CA ALA A 13 -2.69 -2.55 -1.54
C ALA A 13 -2.85 -3.06 -0.11
N ARG A 14 -1.90 -3.85 0.35
CA ARG A 14 -1.74 -4.26 1.75
C ARG A 14 -0.34 -3.89 2.22
N VAL A 15 -0.24 -3.33 3.42
CA VAL A 15 1.04 -3.17 4.12
C VAL A 15 0.96 -3.84 5.47
N SER A 16 1.93 -4.71 5.73
CA SER A 16 2.19 -5.25 7.06
C SER A 16 3.31 -4.45 7.70
N HIS A 17 3.12 -4.06 8.96
CA HIS A 17 4.12 -3.36 9.75
C HIS A 17 4.34 -4.08 11.08
N ARG A 18 5.54 -3.90 11.61
CA ARG A 18 5.92 -4.33 12.95
C ARG A 18 6.60 -3.14 13.60
N ASN A 19 6.04 -2.67 14.72
CA ASN A 19 6.53 -1.50 15.42
C ASN A 19 7.50 -1.89 16.54
N ASP A 20 8.75 -2.18 16.21
CA ASP A 20 9.73 -2.57 17.24
C ASP A 20 10.17 -1.37 18.11
N ASP A 21 9.99 -0.13 17.64
CA ASP A 21 10.41 1.10 18.32
C ASP A 21 9.48 1.53 19.48
N GLY A 22 8.28 0.94 19.59
CA GLY A 22 7.35 1.25 20.67
C GLY A 22 6.75 2.66 20.61
N ARG A 23 6.75 3.32 19.44
CA ARG A 23 6.13 4.65 19.25
C ARG A 23 4.86 4.58 18.41
N PRO A 24 3.86 5.45 18.63
CA PRO A 24 2.68 5.48 17.78
C PRO A 24 3.05 5.71 16.30
N LEU A 25 2.43 4.94 15.42
CA LEU A 25 2.76 4.92 14.00
C LEU A 25 1.57 5.34 13.14
N ARG A 26 1.84 6.17 12.14
CA ARG A 26 0.93 6.48 11.03
C ARG A 26 1.44 5.80 9.78
N VAL A 27 0.53 5.22 9.01
CA VAL A 27 0.87 4.63 7.71
C VAL A 27 0.00 5.24 6.63
N GLU A 28 0.62 5.83 5.62
CA GLU A 28 -0.03 6.27 4.40
C GLU A 28 0.21 5.23 3.31
N LEU A 29 -0.86 4.54 2.91
CA LEU A 29 -0.84 3.50 1.90
C LEU A 29 -1.50 3.99 0.63
N SER A 30 -0.81 3.85 -0.50
CA SER A 30 -1.28 4.28 -1.82
C SER A 30 -1.24 3.13 -2.80
N LEU A 31 -2.37 2.86 -3.46
CA LEU A 31 -2.50 1.94 -4.58
C LEU A 31 -2.65 2.76 -5.87
N THR A 32 -1.73 2.59 -6.80
CA THR A 32 -1.80 3.15 -8.15
C THR A 32 -2.39 2.10 -9.08
N ARG A 33 -3.53 2.45 -9.66
CA ARG A 33 -4.24 1.65 -10.65
C ARG A 33 -3.51 1.72 -12.01
N PRO A 34 -3.70 0.72 -12.88
CA PRO A 34 -3.19 0.74 -14.25
C PRO A 34 -3.66 1.94 -15.09
N ASP A 35 -4.83 2.51 -14.75
CA ASP A 35 -5.37 3.72 -15.38
C ASP A 35 -4.75 5.02 -14.84
N GLY A 36 -3.75 4.93 -13.97
CA GLY A 36 -3.06 6.06 -13.34
C GLY A 36 -3.80 6.66 -12.14
N ARG A 37 -5.01 6.20 -11.81
CA ARG A 37 -5.72 6.68 -10.61
C ARG A 37 -5.05 6.15 -9.36
N VAL A 38 -4.91 7.01 -8.36
CA VAL A 38 -4.33 6.66 -7.06
C VAL A 38 -5.43 6.60 -6.01
N VAL A 39 -5.43 5.52 -5.23
CA VAL A 39 -6.34 5.32 -4.10
C VAL A 39 -5.51 5.23 -2.85
N THR A 40 -5.79 6.10 -1.89
CA THR A 40 -5.02 6.20 -0.65
C THR A 40 -5.83 5.74 0.56
N ARG A 41 -5.12 5.27 1.58
CA ARG A 41 -5.66 4.97 2.90
C ARG A 41 -4.64 5.39 3.95
N VAL A 42 -5.11 6.14 4.93
CA VAL A 42 -4.32 6.48 6.12
C VAL A 42 -4.76 5.57 7.26
N CYS A 43 -3.80 4.89 7.88
CA CYS A 43 -4.00 4.06 9.06
C CYS A 43 -3.20 4.62 10.23
N ALA A 44 -3.80 4.56 11.41
CA ALA A 44 -3.22 5.00 12.68
C ALA A 44 -3.08 3.79 13.59
N PHE A 45 -1.88 3.56 14.11
CA PHE A 45 -1.54 2.52 15.06
C PHE A 45 -1.05 3.20 16.35
N PRO A 46 -1.97 3.58 17.25
CA PRO A 46 -1.63 4.28 18.48
C PRO A 46 -0.94 3.37 19.50
N GLU A 47 -1.13 2.05 19.38
CA GLU A 47 -0.55 1.08 20.30
C GLU A 47 0.94 0.85 20.01
N PRO A 48 1.82 1.06 21.02
CA PRO A 48 3.23 0.76 20.90
C PRO A 48 3.45 -0.75 20.80
N HIS A 49 4.47 -1.18 20.05
CA HIS A 49 4.79 -2.61 19.84
C HIS A 49 3.68 -3.43 19.16
N SER A 50 2.73 -2.76 18.52
CA SER A 50 1.70 -3.44 17.74
C SER A 50 2.26 -4.02 16.44
N THR A 51 1.74 -5.19 16.09
CA THR A 51 1.85 -5.75 14.74
C THR A 51 0.47 -5.62 14.11
N GLY A 52 0.42 -5.14 12.87
CA GLY A 52 -0.85 -4.99 12.19
C GLY A 52 -0.70 -4.85 10.69
N TRP A 53 -1.83 -4.86 10.02
CA TRP A 53 -1.90 -4.57 8.59
C TRP A 53 -2.86 -3.42 8.32
N CYS A 54 -2.59 -2.71 7.23
CA CYS A 54 -3.46 -1.70 6.67
C CYS A 54 -3.72 -2.06 5.20
N GLU A 55 -4.94 -1.84 4.74
CA GLU A 55 -5.36 -2.12 3.37
C GLU A 55 -6.13 -0.95 2.77
N THR A 56 -5.92 -0.70 1.48
CA THR A 56 -6.78 0.22 0.73
C THR A 56 -8.16 -0.40 0.49
N PRO A 57 -9.21 0.42 0.27
CA PRO A 57 -10.47 -0.09 -0.25
C PRO A 57 -10.23 -0.92 -1.53
N ALA A 58 -10.93 -2.05 -1.66
CA ALA A 58 -10.85 -2.88 -2.85
C ALA A 58 -11.24 -2.07 -4.08
N GLN A 59 -10.38 -2.10 -5.09
CA GLN A 59 -10.66 -1.53 -6.40
C GLN A 59 -11.16 -2.63 -7.33
N PRO A 60 -12.11 -2.32 -8.23
CA PRO A 60 -12.51 -3.26 -9.27
C PRO A 60 -11.28 -3.74 -10.05
N HIS A 61 -11.29 -5.00 -10.47
CA HIS A 61 -10.27 -5.49 -11.38
C HIS A 61 -10.23 -4.58 -12.61
N ALA A 62 -9.06 -4.02 -12.89
CA ALA A 62 -8.88 -3.25 -14.10
C ALA A 62 -8.98 -4.22 -15.28
N ALA A 63 -9.85 -3.93 -16.25
CA ALA A 63 -9.87 -4.66 -17.50
C ALA A 63 -8.49 -4.51 -18.14
N VAL A 64 -7.69 -5.58 -18.13
CA VAL A 64 -6.36 -5.59 -18.73
C VAL A 64 -6.55 -5.51 -20.24
N GLY A 65 -6.60 -4.29 -20.77
CA GLY A 65 -6.58 -4.06 -22.21
C GLY A 65 -5.29 -4.63 -22.78
N SER A 66 -5.41 -5.61 -23.68
CA SER A 66 -4.31 -6.20 -24.44
C SER A 66 -3.55 -5.11 -25.21
N ALA A 67 -2.44 -4.62 -24.68
CA ALA A 67 -1.50 -3.76 -25.39
C ALA A 67 -0.09 -4.33 -25.28
N GLY A 68 0.61 -4.42 -26.41
CA GLY A 68 1.81 -5.21 -26.62
C GLY A 68 3.06 -4.87 -25.80
N THR A 69 4.17 -5.43 -26.27
CA THR A 69 5.52 -5.53 -25.69
C THR A 69 6.20 -4.19 -25.32
N GLY A 70 5.64 -3.46 -24.36
CA GLY A 70 6.25 -2.33 -23.66
C GLY A 70 5.66 -2.27 -22.26
N THR A 71 6.49 -2.10 -21.24
CA THR A 71 6.14 -2.11 -19.81
C THR A 71 4.78 -1.44 -19.55
N ARG A 72 3.73 -2.25 -19.37
CA ARG A 72 2.40 -1.72 -19.00
C ARG A 72 2.51 -1.09 -17.61
N PRO A 73 1.84 0.03 -17.31
CA PRO A 73 1.65 0.45 -15.93
C PRO A 73 0.81 -0.62 -15.22
N GLY A 74 1.47 -1.53 -14.51
CA GLY A 74 0.83 -2.50 -13.64
C GLY A 74 0.29 -1.82 -12.37
N TRP A 75 -0.44 -2.58 -11.56
CA TRP A 75 -0.77 -2.12 -10.22
C TRP A 75 0.52 -1.89 -9.44
N SER A 76 0.63 -0.76 -8.77
CA SER A 76 1.76 -0.48 -7.89
C SER A 76 1.29 0.06 -6.55
N THR A 77 2.07 -0.19 -5.52
CA THR A 77 1.78 0.27 -4.17
C THR A 77 2.97 1.01 -3.59
N THR A 78 2.69 2.06 -2.84
CA THR A 78 3.65 2.72 -1.97
C THR A 78 3.05 2.80 -0.57
N ALA A 79 3.86 2.50 0.42
CA ALA A 79 3.51 2.70 1.83
C ALA A 79 4.57 3.59 2.48
N GLU A 80 4.12 4.64 3.14
CA GLU A 80 4.97 5.52 3.94
C GLU A 80 4.59 5.37 5.40
N LEU A 81 5.55 4.94 6.21
CA LEU A 81 5.41 4.78 7.65
C LEU A 81 6.01 6.03 8.30
N LEU A 82 5.22 6.75 9.08
CA LEU A 82 5.60 7.97 9.79
C LEU A 82 5.36 7.79 11.29
N PRO A 83 6.20 8.34 12.17
CA PRO A 83 5.88 8.46 13.58
C PRO A 83 4.71 9.44 13.74
N MET A 84 3.86 9.27 14.76
CA MET A 84 2.84 10.30 15.03
C MET A 84 3.42 11.56 15.69
N ASP A 85 4.58 11.44 16.33
CA ASP A 85 5.23 12.53 17.08
C ASP A 85 6.14 13.44 16.21
N GLY A 86 6.17 13.23 14.88
CA GLY A 86 6.94 14.09 13.97
C GLY A 86 6.86 13.68 12.49
N ASP A 87 7.06 14.64 11.58
CA ASP A 87 6.86 14.49 10.12
C ASP A 87 7.98 13.76 9.37
N VAL A 88 8.96 13.16 10.04
CA VAL A 88 10.08 12.49 9.36
C VAL A 88 9.67 11.04 9.03
N PRO A 89 9.55 10.65 7.74
CA PRO A 89 9.16 9.30 7.37
C PRO A 89 10.21 8.29 7.85
N LEU A 90 9.77 7.27 8.57
CA LEU A 90 10.62 6.21 9.10
C LEU A 90 10.99 5.19 8.01
N LEU A 91 10.05 4.87 7.12
CA LEU A 91 10.26 3.89 6.08
C LEU A 91 9.33 4.13 4.89
N ARG A 92 9.90 4.05 3.68
CA ARG A 92 9.12 3.97 2.44
C ARG A 92 9.26 2.58 1.85
N ALA A 93 8.14 1.87 1.75
CA ALA A 93 8.06 0.57 1.07
C ALA A 93 7.35 0.73 -0.27
N ARG A 94 7.86 0.07 -1.31
CA ARG A 94 7.21 -0.01 -2.62
C ARG A 94 6.99 -1.48 -2.97
N GLY A 95 5.89 -1.75 -3.65
CA GLY A 95 5.56 -3.06 -4.20
C GLY A 95 4.89 -2.90 -5.56
N ALA A 96 5.05 -3.88 -6.43
CA ALA A 96 4.32 -3.99 -7.68
C ALA A 96 3.61 -5.35 -7.71
N ASP A 97 2.60 -5.47 -8.57
CA ASP A 97 2.07 -6.77 -8.95
C ASP A 97 3.20 -7.56 -9.65
N GLU A 98 3.51 -8.76 -9.16
CA GLU A 98 4.45 -9.65 -9.85
C GLU A 98 3.73 -10.26 -11.08
N PRO A 99 4.36 -10.27 -12.26
CA PRO A 99 3.74 -10.73 -13.52
C PRO A 99 3.44 -12.23 -13.56
#